data_AF-A0A3C1DU46-F1
#
_entry.id   AF-A0A3C1DU46-F1
#
_cell.length_a   1.000
_cell.length_b   1.000
_cell.length_c   1.000
_cell.angle_alpha   90.00
_cell.angle_beta   90.00
_cell.angle_gamma   90.00
#
_symmetry.space_group_name_H-M   'P 1'
#
loop_
_entity.id
_entity.type
_entity.pdbx_description
1 polymer ?
#
loop_
_entity_poly.entity_id
_entity_poly.type
_entity_poly.pdbx_seq_one_letter_code
_entity_poly.pdbx_strand_id
1 'polypeptide(L)'
;GARVDLGVLERTARVWASDCNDALERQTIQRWTEAILPPELVGTHVGPTTAHTTDRTHSLSFRAVTAMFGHFGIEWDVRGLNEAEFSELSQAVDVYKTHRGLIHSGRAVHADLADPAHSLSGVVAADGSEALFSFVSLATSFDEIPGQVGFPGLDPRGDYDVKVIFPTLTSPYGAIKNVGWIPEGITASGLFLAEVGLPMPVLHPEHGILVQLTRR
;
A
#
# COMPACT_ATOMS: atom_id res chain seq x y z
N GLY A 1 10.41 14.93 -8.41
CA GLY A 1 11.14 14.37 -9.55
C GLY A 1 11.02 15.31 -10.72
N ALA A 2 11.92 16.29 -10.82
CA ALA A 2 11.81 17.36 -11.82
C ALA A 2 12.06 16.88 -13.27
N ARG A 3 12.61 15.67 -13.45
CA ARG A 3 12.74 14.99 -14.74
C ARG A 3 12.36 13.52 -14.59
N VAL A 4 11.07 13.24 -14.68
CA VAL A 4 10.49 11.90 -14.65
C VAL A 4 9.85 11.71 -16.02
N ASP A 5 10.65 11.18 -16.95
CA ASP A 5 10.30 11.03 -18.36
C ASP A 5 11.00 9.81 -18.96
N LEU A 6 10.52 9.35 -20.11
CA LEU A 6 11.09 8.15 -20.77
C LEU A 6 12.52 8.39 -21.27
N GLY A 7 12.90 9.64 -21.55
CA GLY A 7 14.25 9.97 -22.02
C GLY A 7 15.31 9.86 -20.93
N VAL A 8 14.99 10.21 -19.68
CA VAL A 8 15.92 10.00 -18.56
C VAL A 8 16.13 8.51 -18.27
N LEU A 9 15.12 7.67 -18.50
CA LEU A 9 15.19 6.22 -18.29
C LEU A 9 16.10 5.48 -19.27
N GLU A 10 16.45 6.08 -20.40
CA GLU A 10 17.53 5.57 -21.26
C GLU A 10 18.90 5.63 -20.56
N ARG A 11 19.03 6.41 -19.47
CA ARG A 11 20.28 6.69 -18.76
C ARG A 11 20.26 6.23 -17.32
N THR A 12 19.10 5.91 -16.76
CA THR A 12 18.94 5.52 -15.36
C THR A 12 18.07 4.28 -15.23
N ALA A 13 18.39 3.42 -14.27
CA ALA A 13 17.56 2.25 -13.96
C ALA A 13 16.32 2.60 -13.13
N ARG A 14 16.27 3.82 -12.56
CA ARG A 14 15.20 4.31 -11.70
C ARG A 14 15.20 5.83 -11.61
N VAL A 15 14.08 6.38 -11.16
CA VAL A 15 13.91 7.81 -10.87
C VAL A 15 13.44 8.01 -9.44
N TRP A 16 13.71 9.20 -8.90
CA TRP A 16 13.16 9.66 -7.63
C TRP A 16 11.92 10.51 -7.90
N ALA A 17 10.75 10.00 -7.51
CA ALA A 17 9.47 10.61 -7.85
C ALA A 17 9.28 11.99 -7.20
N SER A 18 9.72 12.19 -5.95
CA SER A 18 9.60 13.47 -5.24
C SER A 18 10.50 13.51 -4.02
N ASP A 19 11.05 14.69 -3.71
CA ASP A 19 11.75 14.94 -2.44
C ASP A 19 10.77 14.96 -1.25
N CYS A 20 9.48 15.18 -1.52
CA CYS A 20 8.42 15.01 -0.53
C CYS A 20 8.26 13.53 -0.18
N ASN A 21 8.60 13.16 1.05
CA ASN A 21 8.38 11.82 1.62
C ASN A 21 7.26 11.80 2.69
N ASP A 22 6.43 12.84 2.71
CA ASP A 22 5.15 12.86 3.44
C ASP A 22 4.22 11.75 2.90
N ALA A 23 3.74 10.88 3.80
CA ALA A 23 2.97 9.70 3.41
C ALA A 23 1.63 10.04 2.74
N LEU A 24 0.97 11.13 3.12
CA LEU A 24 -0.32 11.52 2.56
C LEU A 24 -0.15 12.17 1.18
N GLU A 25 0.78 13.12 1.04
CA GLU A 25 1.12 13.72 -0.27
C GLU A 25 1.58 12.66 -1.26
N ARG A 26 2.30 11.66 -0.76
CA ARG A 26 2.84 10.59 -1.59
C ARG A 26 1.74 9.75 -2.25
N GLN A 27 0.60 9.54 -1.62
CA GLN A 27 -0.55 8.83 -2.22
C GLN A 27 -0.92 9.39 -3.60
N THR A 28 -0.97 10.71 -3.73
CA THR A 28 -1.28 11.38 -5.02
C THR A 28 -0.09 11.32 -5.97
N ILE A 29 1.12 11.61 -5.47
CA ILE A 29 2.34 11.62 -6.29
C ILE A 29 2.60 10.24 -6.90
N GLN A 30 2.47 9.17 -6.13
CA GLN A 30 2.67 7.80 -6.57
C GLN A 30 1.64 7.39 -7.61
N ARG A 31 0.34 7.56 -7.33
CA ARG A 31 -0.73 7.24 -8.28
C ARG A 31 -0.47 7.81 -9.68
N TRP A 32 -0.07 9.08 -9.76
CA TRP A 32 0.16 9.72 -11.06
C TRP A 32 1.55 9.46 -11.65
N THR A 33 2.54 9.10 -10.83
CA THR A 33 3.83 8.60 -11.34
C THR A 33 3.64 7.21 -11.96
N GLU A 34 2.87 6.35 -11.30
CA GLU A 34 2.56 4.97 -11.70
C GLU A 34 1.73 4.88 -12.98
N ALA A 35 1.04 5.97 -13.35
CA ALA A 35 0.37 6.09 -14.65
C ALA A 35 1.33 6.07 -15.85
N ILE A 36 2.62 6.36 -15.64
CA ILE A 36 3.64 6.44 -16.70
C ILE A 36 4.76 5.43 -16.46
N LEU A 37 5.19 5.26 -15.20
CA LEU A 37 6.32 4.42 -14.84
C LEU A 37 5.89 3.26 -13.93
N PRO A 38 6.30 2.02 -14.23
CA PRO A 38 5.97 0.91 -13.36
C PRO A 38 6.78 0.96 -12.04
N PRO A 39 6.30 0.32 -10.96
CA PRO A 39 6.87 0.47 -9.61
C PRO A 39 8.38 0.20 -9.52
N GLU A 40 8.92 -0.74 -10.29
CA GLU A 40 10.34 -1.10 -10.31
C GLU A 40 11.26 0.05 -10.74
N LEU A 41 10.74 1.05 -11.45
CA LEU A 41 11.50 2.21 -11.92
C LEU A 41 11.39 3.42 -10.97
N VAL A 42 10.65 3.32 -9.87
CA VAL A 42 10.32 4.47 -9.01
C VAL A 42 10.84 4.26 -7.59
N GLY A 43 11.69 5.15 -7.10
CA GLY A 43 12.11 5.14 -5.70
C GLY A 43 11.00 5.57 -4.73
N THR A 44 10.85 4.84 -3.64
CA THR A 44 9.87 5.08 -2.57
C THR A 44 10.52 4.84 -1.21
N HIS A 45 10.65 5.86 -0.36
CA HIS A 45 11.30 5.69 0.95
C HIS A 45 10.37 6.00 2.11
N VAL A 46 10.57 5.27 3.22
CA VAL A 46 10.09 5.66 4.53
C VAL A 46 10.91 6.85 5.01
N GLY A 47 10.30 8.03 5.03
CA GLY A 47 10.89 9.26 5.57
C GLY A 47 10.84 9.35 7.09
N PRO A 48 11.29 10.47 7.68
CA PRO A 48 11.21 10.73 9.11
C PRO A 48 9.76 10.76 9.64
N THR A 49 9.60 10.66 10.96
CA THR A 49 8.28 10.73 11.64
C THR A 49 7.52 12.00 11.30
N THR A 50 8.21 13.14 11.30
CA THR A 50 7.68 14.43 10.84
C THR A 50 8.32 14.79 9.51
N ALA A 51 7.51 14.96 8.47
CA ALA A 51 7.99 15.20 7.11
C ALA A 51 8.57 16.60 6.98
N HIS A 52 9.77 16.71 6.40
CA HIS A 52 10.51 17.97 6.27
C HIS A 52 9.92 18.94 5.23
N THR A 53 9.01 18.47 4.37
CA THR A 53 8.38 19.27 3.31
C THR A 53 7.01 19.82 3.71
N THR A 54 6.34 19.22 4.70
CA THR A 54 4.94 19.53 5.07
C THR A 54 4.75 19.74 6.57
N ASP A 55 5.75 19.41 7.40
CA ASP A 55 5.67 19.35 8.87
C ASP A 55 4.59 18.42 9.44
N ARG A 56 3.98 17.56 8.61
CA ARG A 56 3.00 16.56 9.08
C ARG A 56 3.70 15.40 9.76
N THR A 57 3.10 14.90 10.83
CA THR A 57 3.56 13.69 11.54
C THR A 57 2.68 12.51 11.18
N HIS A 58 3.29 11.41 10.77
CA HIS A 58 2.58 10.18 10.45
C HIS A 58 3.12 8.97 11.22
N SER A 59 2.24 8.01 11.48
CA SER A 59 2.61 6.72 12.02
C SER A 59 3.64 6.01 11.12
N LEU A 60 4.47 5.16 11.72
CA LEU A 60 5.46 4.37 10.98
C LEU A 60 4.77 3.42 10.00
N SER A 61 3.69 2.76 10.42
CA SER A 61 2.92 1.87 9.56
C SER A 61 2.39 2.60 8.31
N PHE A 62 1.81 3.80 8.45
CA PHE A 62 1.31 4.53 7.28
C PHE A 62 2.43 4.94 6.32
N ARG A 63 3.57 5.43 6.86
CA ARG A 63 4.77 5.72 6.05
C ARG A 63 5.28 4.47 5.31
N ALA A 64 5.30 3.32 5.98
CA ALA A 64 5.76 2.06 5.40
C ALA A 64 4.81 1.48 4.34
N VAL A 65 3.50 1.48 4.58
CA VAL A 65 2.49 1.07 3.59
C VAL A 65 2.61 1.92 2.33
N THR A 66 2.74 3.24 2.49
CA THR A 66 2.90 4.19 1.38
C THR A 66 4.17 3.96 0.56
N ALA A 67 5.25 3.54 1.20
CA ALA A 67 6.52 3.29 0.51
C ALA A 67 6.58 1.94 -0.22
N MET A 68 5.58 1.06 -0.04
CA MET A 68 5.66 -0.35 -0.46
C MET A 68 5.69 -0.53 -2.00
N PHE A 69 4.88 0.22 -2.73
CA PHE A 69 4.70 0.05 -4.18
C PHE A 69 5.74 0.86 -4.97
N GLY A 70 6.97 0.39 -4.92
CA GLY A 70 8.09 0.96 -5.64
C GLY A 70 9.39 0.27 -5.26
N HIS A 71 10.50 0.97 -5.48
CA HIS A 71 11.78 0.58 -4.92
C HIS A 71 11.89 1.10 -3.48
N PHE A 72 11.40 0.28 -2.53
CA PHE A 72 11.38 0.58 -1.10
C PHE A 72 12.77 0.90 -0.56
N GLY A 73 12.83 1.86 0.35
CA GLY A 73 14.03 2.26 1.08
C GLY A 73 13.70 3.05 2.34
N ILE A 74 14.73 3.50 3.05
CA ILE A 74 14.59 4.24 4.30
C ILE A 74 15.45 5.50 4.19
N GLU A 75 14.83 6.64 4.48
CA GLU A 75 15.44 7.97 4.49
C GLU A 75 15.14 8.63 5.83
N TRP A 76 15.56 7.94 6.89
CA TRP A 76 15.27 8.27 8.28
C TRP A 76 16.45 7.84 9.15
N ASP A 77 16.79 8.63 10.18
CA ASP A 77 17.81 8.24 11.15
C ASP A 77 17.31 7.14 12.09
N VAL A 78 17.63 5.89 11.74
CA VAL A 78 17.19 4.70 12.48
C VAL A 78 17.94 4.46 13.79
N ARG A 79 18.93 5.28 14.15
CA ARG A 79 19.67 5.12 15.42
C ARG A 79 18.83 5.54 16.62
N GLY A 80 17.79 6.36 16.40
CA GLY A 80 16.91 6.87 17.43
C GLY A 80 15.66 6.03 17.67
N LEU A 81 15.48 4.90 16.97
CA LEU A 81 14.27 4.09 17.09
C LEU A 81 14.17 3.46 18.47
N ASN A 82 12.97 3.49 19.03
CA ASN A 82 12.64 2.62 20.16
C ASN A 82 12.39 1.18 19.68
N GLU A 83 12.29 0.23 20.61
CA GLU A 83 12.12 -1.19 20.31
C GLU A 83 10.88 -1.50 19.46
N ALA A 84 9.76 -0.79 19.71
CA ALA A 84 8.53 -0.99 18.96
C ALA A 84 8.67 -0.48 17.52
N GLU A 85 9.25 0.71 17.33
CA GLU A 85 9.53 1.27 16.00
C GLU A 85 10.51 0.40 15.22
N PHE A 86 11.56 -0.08 15.87
CA PHE A 86 12.54 -0.96 15.23
C PHE A 86 11.89 -2.29 14.80
N SER A 87 11.04 -2.87 15.64
CA SER A 87 10.28 -4.09 15.32
C SER A 87 9.32 -3.87 14.16
N GLU A 88 8.54 -2.79 14.17
CA GLU A 88 7.58 -2.47 13.10
C GLU A 88 8.28 -2.16 11.77
N LEU A 89 9.39 -1.42 11.79
CA LEU A 89 10.20 -1.16 10.59
C LEU A 89 10.83 -2.45 10.04
N SER A 90 11.30 -3.33 10.92
CA SER A 90 11.84 -4.64 10.52
C SER A 90 10.78 -5.50 9.84
N GLN A 91 9.56 -5.53 10.40
CA GLN A 91 8.42 -6.22 9.78
C GLN A 91 8.09 -5.64 8.40
N ALA A 92 8.07 -4.31 8.24
CA ALA A 92 7.84 -3.69 6.95
C ALA A 92 8.93 -4.08 5.92
N VAL A 93 10.19 -4.12 6.33
CA VAL A 93 11.31 -4.56 5.49
C VAL A 93 11.16 -6.03 5.08
N ASP A 94 10.71 -6.91 5.98
CA ASP A 94 10.51 -8.33 5.70
C ASP A 94 9.33 -8.57 4.76
N VAL A 95 8.23 -7.83 4.94
CA VAL A 95 7.11 -7.81 3.99
C VAL A 95 7.60 -7.39 2.60
N TYR A 96 8.34 -6.29 2.49
CA TYR A 96 8.88 -5.85 1.21
C TYR A 96 9.81 -6.90 0.59
N LYS A 97 10.74 -7.49 1.36
CA LYS A 97 11.65 -8.53 0.83
C LYS A 97 10.91 -9.77 0.33
N THR A 98 9.82 -10.14 1.00
CA THR A 98 8.98 -11.27 0.63
C THR A 98 8.25 -10.99 -0.69
N HIS A 99 7.71 -9.78 -0.86
CA HIS A 99 6.84 -9.45 -2.00
C HIS A 99 7.51 -8.64 -3.12
N ARG A 100 8.77 -8.21 -2.99
CA ARG A 100 9.44 -7.35 -4.01
C ARG A 100 9.45 -7.95 -5.41
N GLY A 101 9.45 -9.28 -5.53
CA GLY A 101 9.30 -9.95 -6.83
C GLY A 101 7.97 -9.56 -7.48
N LEU A 102 6.87 -9.78 -6.77
CA LEU A 102 5.53 -9.36 -7.18
C LEU A 102 5.42 -7.85 -7.40
N ILE A 103 5.97 -7.03 -6.50
CA ILE A 103 5.91 -5.55 -6.61
C ILE A 103 6.61 -5.07 -7.88
N HIS A 104 7.71 -5.70 -8.29
CA HIS A 104 8.52 -5.27 -9.44
C HIS A 104 8.17 -5.97 -10.75
N SER A 105 7.36 -7.04 -10.74
CA SER A 105 6.94 -7.74 -11.96
C SER A 105 5.43 -7.76 -12.18
N GLY A 106 4.65 -7.42 -11.16
CA GLY A 106 3.20 -7.41 -11.20
C GLY A 106 2.67 -6.22 -11.97
N ARG A 107 1.45 -6.36 -12.51
CA ARG A 107 0.73 -5.25 -13.11
C ARG A 107 0.22 -4.33 -12.00
N ALA A 108 0.63 -3.06 -12.00
CA ALA A 108 0.07 -2.05 -11.11
C ALA A 108 -1.42 -1.84 -11.40
N VAL A 109 -2.22 -1.68 -10.34
CA VAL A 109 -3.66 -1.48 -10.41
C VAL A 109 -4.09 -0.43 -9.39
N HIS A 110 -4.99 0.45 -9.80
CA HIS A 110 -5.67 1.41 -8.93
C HIS A 110 -7.17 1.19 -9.04
N ALA A 111 -7.86 1.08 -7.90
CA ALA A 111 -9.31 1.03 -7.89
C ALA A 111 -9.91 2.44 -7.86
N ASP A 112 -11.07 2.59 -8.48
CA ASP A 112 -11.92 3.76 -8.34
C ASP A 112 -12.95 3.49 -7.26
N LEU A 113 -12.76 4.09 -6.09
CA LEU A 113 -13.65 3.93 -4.94
C LEU A 113 -14.71 5.03 -4.94
N ALA A 114 -15.91 4.70 -4.47
CA ALA A 114 -17.01 5.66 -4.37
C ALA A 114 -16.72 6.78 -3.36
N ASP A 115 -16.03 6.44 -2.27
CA ASP A 115 -15.63 7.39 -1.24
C ASP A 115 -14.19 7.89 -1.49
N PRO A 116 -14.00 9.19 -1.80
CA PRO A 116 -12.68 9.76 -2.06
C PRO A 116 -11.80 9.84 -0.79
N ALA A 117 -12.36 9.62 0.40
CA ALA A 117 -11.58 9.50 1.63
C ALA A 117 -10.77 8.20 1.70
N HIS A 118 -10.99 7.26 0.79
CA HIS A 118 -10.28 6.00 0.72
C HIS A 118 -9.55 5.82 -0.62
N SER A 119 -8.47 5.04 -0.59
CA SER A 119 -7.72 4.61 -1.77
C SER A 119 -7.41 3.12 -1.69
N LEU A 120 -7.51 2.43 -2.82
CA LEU A 120 -7.02 1.08 -2.99
C LEU A 120 -6.13 1.03 -4.24
N SER A 121 -4.89 0.61 -4.06
CA SER A 121 -3.92 0.40 -5.14
C SER A 121 -3.01 -0.77 -4.82
N GLY A 122 -2.43 -1.38 -5.84
CA GLY A 122 -1.62 -2.56 -5.64
C GLY A 122 -0.98 -3.10 -6.90
N VAL A 123 -0.49 -4.33 -6.80
CA VAL A 123 0.04 -5.10 -7.92
C VAL A 123 -0.61 -6.48 -7.98
N VAL A 124 -0.84 -6.98 -9.20
CA VAL A 124 -1.36 -8.32 -9.45
C VAL A 124 -0.39 -9.09 -10.34
N ALA A 125 -0.08 -10.33 -9.98
CA ALA A 125 0.77 -11.21 -10.79
C ALA A 125 0.15 -11.43 -12.18
N ALA A 126 0.99 -11.49 -13.22
CA ALA A 126 0.53 -11.66 -14.60
C ALA A 126 -0.27 -12.96 -14.83
N ASP A 127 0.02 -14.00 -14.06
CA ASP A 127 -0.67 -15.30 -14.10
C ASP A 127 -1.85 -15.40 -13.11
N GLY A 128 -2.14 -14.32 -12.38
CA GLY A 128 -3.19 -14.25 -11.37
C GLY A 128 -2.93 -15.11 -10.13
N SER A 129 -1.71 -15.58 -9.89
CA SER A 129 -1.39 -16.44 -8.74
C SER A 129 -1.40 -15.70 -7.40
N GLU A 130 -1.04 -14.42 -7.38
CA GLU A 130 -1.03 -13.59 -6.19
C GLU A 130 -1.27 -12.11 -6.51
N ALA A 131 -1.70 -11.36 -5.50
CA ALA A 131 -1.82 -9.92 -5.53
C ALA A 131 -1.50 -9.30 -4.16
N LEU A 132 -1.07 -8.04 -4.17
CA LEU A 132 -0.80 -7.26 -2.98
C LEU A 132 -1.39 -5.85 -3.17
N PHE A 133 -2.23 -5.42 -2.24
CA PHE A 133 -2.88 -4.10 -2.26
C PHE A 133 -2.63 -3.33 -0.97
N SER A 134 -2.48 -2.01 -1.07
CA SER A 134 -2.71 -1.08 0.04
C SER A 134 -4.13 -0.57 0.01
N PHE A 135 -4.81 -0.66 1.15
CA PHE A 135 -6.01 0.12 1.43
C PHE A 135 -5.67 1.24 2.42
N VAL A 136 -5.98 2.48 2.06
CA VAL A 136 -5.58 3.68 2.80
C VAL A 136 -6.79 4.57 3.04
N SER A 137 -6.92 5.10 4.26
CA SER A 137 -7.78 6.25 4.56
C SER A 137 -6.98 7.54 4.44
N LEU A 138 -7.34 8.38 3.47
CA LEU A 138 -6.72 9.67 3.16
C LEU A 138 -7.28 10.81 4.01
N ALA A 139 -8.53 10.68 4.41
CA ALA A 139 -9.28 11.67 5.18
C ALA A 139 -10.37 10.96 5.98
N THR A 140 -11.06 11.68 6.86
CA THR A 140 -12.26 11.16 7.50
C THR A 140 -13.33 10.93 6.44
N SER A 141 -13.85 9.70 6.36
CA SER A 141 -14.98 9.38 5.50
C SER A 141 -16.25 10.11 5.96
N PHE A 142 -17.14 10.39 5.01
CA PHE A 142 -18.49 10.83 5.33
C PHE A 142 -19.30 9.69 5.99
N ASP A 143 -19.10 8.46 5.53
CA ASP A 143 -19.75 7.28 6.08
C ASP A 143 -18.99 6.75 7.29
N GLU A 144 -19.71 6.32 8.32
CA GLU A 144 -19.08 5.76 9.53
C GLU A 144 -18.38 4.42 9.25
N ILE A 145 -18.90 3.65 8.28
CA ILE A 145 -18.41 2.32 7.91
C ILE A 145 -18.08 2.36 6.42
N PRO A 146 -16.83 2.02 6.03
CA PRO A 146 -16.47 1.85 4.64
C PRO A 146 -17.41 0.86 3.93
N GLY A 147 -17.81 1.20 2.71
CA GLY A 147 -18.57 0.29 1.85
C GLY A 147 -17.77 -0.96 1.46
N GLN A 148 -18.35 -1.77 0.58
CA GLN A 148 -17.62 -2.89 0.00
C GLN A 148 -16.58 -2.37 -0.99
N VAL A 149 -15.35 -2.88 -0.88
CA VAL A 149 -14.23 -2.52 -1.75
C VAL A 149 -13.83 -3.74 -2.57
N GLY A 150 -13.91 -3.58 -3.89
CA GLY A 150 -13.47 -4.59 -4.85
C GLY A 150 -11.96 -4.55 -5.07
N PHE A 151 -11.36 -5.71 -5.35
CA PHE A 151 -9.95 -5.89 -5.70
C PHE A 151 -9.82 -6.11 -7.22
N PRO A 152 -9.51 -5.06 -8.01
CA PRO A 152 -9.49 -5.16 -9.46
C PRO A 152 -8.32 -5.99 -9.99
N GLY A 153 -8.56 -6.67 -11.13
CA GLY A 153 -7.49 -7.31 -11.91
C GLY A 153 -7.16 -8.75 -11.54
N LEU A 154 -7.90 -9.37 -10.61
CA LEU A 154 -7.82 -10.80 -10.27
C LEU A 154 -8.35 -11.71 -11.40
N ASP A 155 -7.95 -12.98 -11.41
CA ASP A 155 -8.58 -13.99 -12.30
C ASP A 155 -9.98 -14.32 -11.77
N PRO A 156 -11.07 -14.05 -12.51
CA PRO A 156 -12.43 -14.27 -12.02
C PRO A 156 -12.75 -15.73 -11.71
N ARG A 157 -11.96 -16.68 -12.23
CA ARG A 157 -12.14 -18.12 -12.02
C ARG A 157 -11.29 -18.69 -10.89
N GLY A 158 -10.35 -17.91 -10.35
CA GLY A 158 -9.50 -18.33 -9.24
C GLY A 158 -10.21 -18.16 -7.90
N ASP A 159 -9.96 -19.04 -6.95
CA ASP A 159 -10.30 -18.83 -5.54
C ASP A 159 -9.08 -18.28 -4.81
N TYR A 160 -9.26 -17.20 -4.06
CA TYR A 160 -8.17 -16.48 -3.40
C TYR A 160 -8.34 -16.52 -1.89
N ASP A 161 -7.26 -16.83 -1.19
CA ASP A 161 -7.10 -16.56 0.23
C ASP A 161 -6.67 -15.11 0.44
N VAL A 162 -7.47 -14.35 1.19
CA VAL A 162 -7.30 -12.91 1.44
C VAL A 162 -6.93 -12.68 2.90
N LYS A 163 -5.84 -11.94 3.15
CA LYS A 163 -5.35 -11.64 4.51
C LYS A 163 -4.74 -10.24 4.61
N VAL A 164 -4.92 -9.60 5.76
CA VAL A 164 -4.13 -8.41 6.13
C VAL A 164 -2.77 -8.89 6.63
N ILE A 165 -1.69 -8.37 6.05
CA ILE A 165 -0.32 -8.78 6.40
C ILE A 165 0.48 -7.70 7.10
N PHE A 166 0.04 -6.44 7.03
CA PHE A 166 0.72 -5.31 7.67
C PHE A 166 -0.21 -4.10 7.81
N PRO A 167 -0.10 -3.28 8.87
CA PRO A 167 0.60 -3.58 10.12
C PRO A 167 -0.05 -4.76 10.86
N THR A 168 0.69 -5.40 11.75
CA THR A 168 0.15 -6.48 12.60
C THR A 168 -0.87 -5.93 13.60
N LEU A 169 -1.82 -6.77 14.05
CA LEU A 169 -2.88 -6.36 15.01
C LEU A 169 -2.36 -5.82 16.35
N THR A 170 -1.07 -6.00 16.65
CA THR A 170 -0.39 -5.43 17.82
C THR A 170 0.04 -3.98 17.60
N SER A 171 -0.14 -3.41 16.41
CA SER A 171 0.14 -2.01 16.14
C SER A 171 -0.90 -1.14 16.89
N PRO A 172 -0.48 -0.15 17.68
CA PRO A 172 -1.35 0.62 18.59
C PRO A 172 -2.41 1.49 17.89
N TYR A 173 -2.44 1.47 16.55
CA TYR A 173 -3.32 2.27 15.70
C TYR A 173 -4.54 1.48 15.19
N GLY A 174 -4.79 0.29 15.76
CA GLY A 174 -5.87 -0.61 15.43
C GLY A 174 -7.25 -0.10 15.84
N ALA A 175 -7.79 0.86 15.07
CA ALA A 175 -9.24 1.03 14.97
C ALA A 175 -9.86 0.06 13.94
N ILE A 176 -9.22 -1.09 13.67
CA ILE A 176 -9.80 -2.20 12.87
C ILE A 176 -11.02 -2.73 13.65
N LYS A 177 -12.12 -2.00 13.56
CA LYS A 177 -13.44 -2.39 14.05
C LYS A 177 -14.22 -2.97 12.88
N ASN A 178 -15.00 -4.00 13.18
CA ASN A 178 -16.11 -4.46 12.36
C ASN A 178 -15.76 -5.06 10.99
N VAL A 179 -14.92 -6.09 10.96
CA VAL A 179 -14.81 -6.90 9.75
C VAL A 179 -14.62 -8.38 10.06
N GLY A 180 -15.58 -9.21 9.66
CA GLY A 180 -15.61 -10.64 10.00
C GLY A 180 -14.51 -11.50 9.36
N TRP A 181 -13.67 -10.93 8.47
CA TRP A 181 -12.55 -11.64 7.84
C TRP A 181 -11.17 -11.25 8.39
N ILE A 182 -11.09 -10.32 9.34
CA ILE A 182 -9.82 -9.91 9.96
C ILE A 182 -9.86 -10.33 11.43
N PRO A 183 -8.84 -11.03 11.96
CA PRO A 183 -7.55 -11.38 11.32
C PRO A 183 -7.49 -12.68 10.53
N GLU A 184 -8.49 -13.55 10.62
CA GLU A 184 -8.38 -14.95 10.18
C GLU A 184 -8.18 -15.10 8.66
N GLY A 185 -8.62 -14.09 7.90
CA GLY A 185 -8.71 -14.10 6.45
C GLY A 185 -10.04 -14.63 5.95
N ILE A 186 -10.22 -14.61 4.63
CA ILE A 186 -11.37 -15.20 3.94
C ILE A 186 -10.92 -15.82 2.63
N THR A 187 -11.64 -16.85 2.18
CA THR A 187 -11.51 -17.38 0.83
C THR A 187 -12.72 -16.96 0.01
N ALA A 188 -12.50 -16.38 -1.16
CA ALA A 188 -13.57 -16.05 -2.09
C ALA A 188 -13.07 -16.11 -3.54
N SER A 189 -13.99 -16.25 -4.49
CA SER A 189 -13.65 -16.24 -5.91
C SER A 189 -13.15 -14.85 -6.34
N GLY A 190 -12.27 -14.81 -7.33
CA GLY A 190 -11.76 -13.57 -7.91
C GLY A 190 -12.89 -12.71 -8.47
N LEU A 191 -13.95 -13.33 -9.00
CA LEU A 191 -15.14 -12.61 -9.47
C LEU A 191 -15.86 -11.91 -8.32
N PHE A 192 -16.07 -12.60 -7.19
CA PHE A 192 -16.68 -11.99 -6.01
C PHE A 192 -15.82 -10.86 -5.47
N LEU A 193 -14.51 -11.09 -5.34
CA LEU A 193 -13.57 -10.10 -4.81
C LEU A 193 -13.45 -8.86 -5.71
N ALA A 194 -13.58 -9.00 -7.03
CA ALA A 194 -13.51 -7.88 -7.96
C ALA A 194 -14.83 -7.09 -8.05
N GLU A 195 -15.98 -7.78 -8.13
CA GLU A 195 -17.28 -7.14 -8.46
C GLU A 195 -18.14 -6.81 -7.24
N VAL A 196 -18.06 -7.63 -6.18
CA VAL A 196 -18.81 -7.40 -4.93
C VAL A 196 -17.88 -6.80 -3.87
N GLY A 197 -16.68 -7.35 -3.74
CA GLY A 197 -15.68 -6.86 -2.80
C GLY A 197 -15.92 -7.30 -1.35
N LEU A 198 -15.06 -6.80 -0.47
CA LEU A 198 -15.11 -7.08 0.97
C LEU A 198 -15.47 -5.81 1.75
N PRO A 199 -16.19 -5.94 2.88
CA PRO A 199 -16.23 -4.84 3.83
C PRO A 199 -14.80 -4.55 4.31
N MET A 200 -14.42 -3.27 4.32
CA MET A 200 -13.08 -2.85 4.76
C MET A 200 -13.13 -2.33 6.20
N PRO A 201 -12.02 -2.47 6.95
CA PRO A 201 -11.98 -1.97 8.31
C PRO A 201 -12.08 -0.45 8.34
N VAL A 202 -12.75 0.06 9.37
CA VAL A 202 -12.68 1.49 9.69
C VAL A 202 -11.22 1.80 10.02
N LEU A 203 -10.62 2.76 9.31
CA LEU A 203 -9.28 3.25 9.61
C LEU A 203 -9.40 4.70 10.10
N HIS A 204 -8.51 5.11 11.00
CA HIS A 204 -8.32 6.53 11.23
C HIS A 204 -7.79 7.20 9.95
N PRO A 205 -8.08 8.49 9.72
CA PRO A 205 -7.45 9.24 8.64
C PRO A 205 -5.94 9.11 8.69
N GLU A 206 -5.29 9.08 7.53
CA GLU A 206 -3.83 8.96 7.40
C GLU A 206 -3.28 7.64 7.96
N HIS A 207 -4.03 6.55 7.74
CA HIS A 207 -3.63 5.18 8.06
C HIS A 207 -3.91 4.25 6.88
N GLY A 208 -3.20 3.13 6.85
CA GLY A 208 -3.40 2.12 5.81
C GLY A 208 -2.99 0.73 6.25
N ILE A 209 -3.42 -0.26 5.47
CA ILE A 209 -3.10 -1.67 5.63
C ILE A 209 -2.63 -2.27 4.30
N LEU A 210 -1.87 -3.35 4.36
CA LEU A 210 -1.54 -4.20 3.22
C LEU A 210 -2.37 -5.48 3.27
N VAL A 211 -3.01 -5.79 2.15
CA VAL A 211 -3.85 -6.96 1.93
C VAL A 211 -3.18 -7.84 0.88
N GLN A 212 -2.85 -9.07 1.27
CA GLN A 212 -2.36 -10.11 0.36
C GLN A 212 -3.53 -10.97 -0.11
N LEU A 213 -3.51 -11.33 -1.39
CA LEU A 213 -4.40 -12.31 -2.00
C LEU A 213 -3.56 -13.38 -2.68
N THR A 214 -3.80 -14.65 -2.37
CA THR A 214 -3.07 -15.78 -2.97
C THR A 214 -4.07 -16.79 -3.53
N ARG A 215 -3.92 -17.13 -4.81
CA ARG A 215 -4.78 -18.12 -5.48
C ARG A 215 -4.49 -19.52 -4.94
N ARG A 216 -5.55 -20.28 -4.66
CA ARG A 216 -5.49 -21.70 -4.28
C ARG A 216 -5.20 -22.63 -5.45
#